data_AF-A0A960EVV4-F1
#
_entry.id   AF-A0A960EVV4-F1
#
_cell.length_a   1.000
_cell.length_b   1.000
_cell.length_c   1.000
_cell.angle_alpha   90.00
_cell.angle_beta   90.00
_cell.angle_gamma   90.00
#
_symmetry.space_group_name_H-M   'P 1'
#
loop_
_entity.id
_entity.type
_entity.pdbx_description
1 polymer ?
#
loop_
_entity_poly.entity_id
_entity_poly.type
_entity_poly.pdbx_seq_one_letter_code
_entity_poly.pdbx_strand_id
1 'polypeptide(L)'
;VITGVIKANLPCTIGFKVNRKVDSRVILDANGAEKLLGHGDMLYIGPSAHSSRRAQGAFVSEDEIHRVVDYLEAQGARQSFIPDLVQTQTASKRGAKDRDELYAQAVEVVLGQQRGSATLLQRALAVGYTRATRLLELMEEDGLVGPYNGSKSRDVMLTLEEWQAQEAAIDEELESDAANPLDPVGARPDDERAQG
;
A
#
# COMPACT_ATOMS: atom_id res chain seq x y z
N VAL A 1 -14.77 -8.29 5.08
CA VAL A 1 -15.25 -9.54 4.43
C VAL A 1 -14.17 -10.58 4.62
N ILE A 2 -14.50 -11.74 5.20
CA ILE A 2 -13.53 -12.81 5.44
C ILE A 2 -13.81 -13.93 4.43
N THR A 3 -12.89 -14.13 3.49
CA THR A 3 -13.02 -15.19 2.47
C THR A 3 -12.48 -16.52 3.01
N GLY A 4 -12.84 -17.64 2.36
CA GLY A 4 -12.35 -18.96 2.76
C GLY A 4 -10.83 -19.10 2.70
N VAL A 5 -10.18 -18.46 1.73
CA VAL A 5 -8.71 -18.46 1.57
C VAL A 5 -8.03 -17.76 2.76
N ILE A 6 -8.61 -16.67 3.25
CA ILE A 6 -8.07 -15.94 4.40
C ILE A 6 -8.16 -16.82 5.65
N LYS A 7 -9.31 -17.47 5.90
CA LYS A 7 -9.48 -18.35 7.09
C LYS A 7 -8.58 -19.57 7.07
N ALA A 8 -8.32 -20.12 5.88
CA ALA A 8 -7.44 -21.28 5.75
C ALA A 8 -5.99 -20.98 6.20
N ASN A 9 -5.56 -19.71 6.12
CA ASN A 9 -4.19 -19.31 6.43
C ASN A 9 -4.04 -18.54 7.76
N LEU A 10 -5.14 -18.15 8.40
CA LEU A 10 -5.15 -17.45 9.68
C LEU A 10 -5.95 -18.26 10.72
N PRO A 11 -5.32 -19.26 11.37
CA PRO A 11 -6.02 -20.20 12.26
C PRO A 11 -6.38 -19.58 13.63
N CYS A 12 -5.79 -18.44 13.98
CA CYS A 12 -6.12 -17.69 15.19
C CYS A 12 -7.19 -16.65 14.90
N THR A 13 -8.29 -16.71 15.64
CA THR A 13 -9.39 -15.77 15.45
C THR A 13 -9.84 -15.17 16.78
N ILE A 14 -10.06 -13.86 16.78
CA ILE A 14 -10.70 -13.11 17.88
C ILE A 14 -11.97 -12.48 17.32
N GLY A 15 -13.09 -12.69 18.00
CA GLY A 15 -14.39 -12.09 17.67
C GLY A 15 -14.91 -11.26 18.82
N PHE A 16 -15.05 -9.95 18.60
CA PHE A 16 -15.77 -9.04 19.50
C PHE A 16 -17.28 -9.08 19.20
N LYS A 17 -18.07 -8.34 19.98
CA LYS A 17 -19.52 -8.24 19.78
C LYS A 17 -19.88 -7.91 18.33
N VAL A 18 -20.72 -8.75 17.74
CA VAL A 18 -21.32 -8.54 16.41
C VAL A 18 -22.84 -8.47 16.51
N ASN A 19 -23.49 -7.98 15.45
CA ASN A 19 -24.94 -7.76 15.47
C ASN A 19 -25.75 -8.99 15.03
N ARG A 20 -25.17 -9.91 14.26
CA ARG A 20 -25.89 -11.07 13.70
C ARG A 20 -25.11 -12.37 13.88
N LYS A 21 -25.85 -13.48 14.03
CA LYS A 21 -25.29 -14.85 14.07
C LYS A 21 -24.48 -15.20 12.82
N VAL A 22 -24.88 -14.66 11.67
CA VAL A 22 -24.17 -14.86 10.40
C VAL A 22 -22.76 -14.26 10.49
N ASP A 23 -22.63 -13.06 11.05
CA ASP A 23 -21.34 -12.39 11.22
C ASP A 23 -20.44 -13.15 12.20
N SER A 24 -21.01 -13.70 13.28
CA SER A 24 -20.28 -14.56 14.22
C SER A 24 -19.70 -15.78 13.50
N ARG A 25 -20.50 -16.43 12.65
CA ARG A 25 -20.03 -17.58 11.85
C ARG A 25 -19.02 -17.20 10.78
N VAL A 26 -19.10 -16.00 10.20
CA VAL A 26 -18.11 -15.55 9.22
C VAL A 26 -16.74 -15.39 9.86
N ILE A 27 -16.69 -14.87 11.09
CA ILE A 27 -15.45 -14.63 11.83
C ILE A 27 -14.95 -15.92 12.50
N LEU A 28 -15.74 -16.50 13.40
CA LEU A 28 -15.31 -17.57 14.32
C LEU A 28 -15.61 -18.99 13.81
N ASP A 29 -16.27 -19.14 12.66
CA ASP A 29 -16.87 -20.41 12.21
C ASP A 29 -17.90 -21.02 13.20
N ALA A 30 -18.25 -20.26 14.23
CA ALA A 30 -19.18 -20.64 15.29
C ALA A 30 -20.10 -19.46 15.67
N ASN A 31 -21.23 -19.77 16.30
CA ASN A 31 -22.08 -18.75 16.90
C ASN A 31 -21.57 -18.39 18.31
N GLY A 32 -21.84 -17.18 18.78
CA GLY A 32 -21.52 -16.75 20.14
C GLY A 32 -21.12 -15.28 20.23
N ALA A 33 -20.48 -14.73 19.19
CA ALA A 33 -20.05 -13.34 19.19
C ALA A 33 -21.23 -12.36 19.23
N GLU A 34 -22.40 -12.77 18.72
CA GLU A 34 -23.62 -11.96 18.76
C GLU A 34 -24.21 -11.80 20.16
N LYS A 35 -23.76 -12.61 21.12
CA LYS A 35 -24.22 -12.61 22.52
C LYS A 35 -23.26 -11.87 23.45
N LEU A 36 -22.16 -11.34 22.93
CA LEU A 36 -21.19 -10.60 23.72
C LEU A 36 -21.76 -9.26 24.17
N LEU A 37 -21.27 -8.77 25.30
CA LEU A 37 -21.81 -7.58 25.96
C LEU A 37 -21.30 -6.30 25.29
N GLY A 38 -20.09 -6.34 24.71
CA GLY A 38 -19.40 -5.18 24.13
C GLY A 38 -18.26 -4.73 25.04
N HIS A 39 -17.75 -3.51 24.83
CA HIS A 39 -16.73 -2.89 25.71
C HIS A 39 -15.53 -3.80 26.02
N GLY A 40 -15.00 -4.51 25.02
CA GLY A 40 -13.86 -5.41 25.17
C GLY A 40 -14.20 -6.88 25.40
N ASP A 41 -15.47 -7.25 25.61
CA ASP A 41 -15.88 -8.66 25.70
C ASP A 41 -15.68 -9.37 24.35
N MET A 42 -14.98 -10.51 24.36
CA MET A 42 -14.52 -11.21 23.16
C MET A 42 -14.52 -12.73 23.31
N LEU A 43 -14.59 -13.41 22.16
CA LEU A 43 -14.30 -14.84 22.02
C LEU A 43 -12.99 -15.02 21.28
N TYR A 44 -12.12 -15.86 21.83
CA TYR A 44 -10.83 -16.21 21.26
C TYR A 44 -10.78 -17.69 20.88
N ILE A 45 -10.32 -17.98 19.66
CA ILE A 45 -10.03 -19.33 19.16
C ILE A 45 -8.53 -19.36 18.84
N GLY A 46 -7.80 -20.18 19.58
CA GLY A 46 -6.38 -20.42 19.32
C GLY A 46 -6.15 -21.39 18.15
N PRO A 47 -4.91 -21.51 17.67
CA PRO A 47 -4.59 -22.20 16.41
C PRO A 47 -4.87 -23.71 16.44
N SER A 48 -4.99 -24.31 17.64
CA SER A 48 -5.31 -25.72 17.85
C SER A 48 -6.49 -25.90 18.82
N ALA A 49 -7.23 -24.83 19.10
CA ALA A 49 -8.34 -24.88 20.05
C ALA A 49 -9.61 -25.40 19.38
N HIS A 50 -10.23 -26.42 19.98
CA HIS A 50 -11.50 -26.98 19.50
C HIS A 50 -12.73 -26.17 19.97
N SER A 51 -12.54 -25.19 20.84
CA SER A 51 -13.60 -24.36 21.38
C SER A 51 -13.13 -22.93 21.61
N SER A 52 -14.07 -21.99 21.55
CA SER A 52 -13.80 -20.59 21.88
C SER A 52 -13.70 -20.40 23.38
N ARG A 53 -12.77 -19.54 23.79
CA ARG A 53 -12.64 -19.06 25.17
C ARG A 53 -13.16 -17.63 25.23
N ARG A 54 -14.02 -17.34 26.20
CA ARG A 54 -14.45 -15.96 26.45
C ARG A 54 -13.38 -15.23 27.25
N ALA A 55 -13.07 -14.01 26.84
CA ALA A 55 -12.08 -13.15 27.46
C ALA A 55 -12.54 -11.69 27.45
N GLN A 56 -11.92 -10.87 28.29
CA GLN A 56 -12.17 -9.44 28.36
C GLN A 56 -10.90 -8.71 27.90
N GLY A 57 -11.02 -7.93 26.84
CA GLY A 57 -9.95 -7.07 26.34
C GLY A 57 -9.61 -5.98 27.37
N ALA A 58 -8.31 -5.73 27.53
CA ALA A 58 -7.84 -4.60 28.33
C ALA A 58 -8.25 -3.29 27.66
N PHE A 59 -8.82 -2.38 28.44
CA PHE A 59 -9.06 -1.01 27.97
C PHE A 59 -7.75 -0.23 28.06
N VAL A 60 -7.39 0.44 26.98
CA VAL A 60 -6.25 1.35 26.92
C VAL A 60 -6.76 2.65 26.33
N SER A 61 -6.57 3.74 27.07
CA SER A 61 -6.94 5.08 26.62
C SER A 61 -5.95 5.64 25.60
N GLU A 62 -6.39 6.59 24.81
CA GLU A 62 -5.53 7.28 23.83
C GLU A 62 -4.34 7.98 24.51
N ASP A 63 -4.56 8.58 25.69
CA ASP A 63 -3.49 9.18 26.50
C ASP A 63 -2.44 8.15 26.95
N GLU A 64 -2.84 6.91 27.25
CA GLU A 64 -1.89 5.83 27.57
C GLU A 64 -1.06 5.44 26.36
N ILE A 65 -1.67 5.39 25.18
CA ILE A 65 -0.97 5.09 23.93
C ILE A 65 0.08 6.16 23.65
N HIS A 66 -0.30 7.45 23.70
CA HIS A 66 0.63 8.55 23.46
C HIS A 66 1.80 8.55 24.45
N ARG A 67 1.54 8.36 25.75
CA ARG A 67 2.63 8.27 26.74
C ARG A 67 3.63 7.16 26.44
N VAL A 68 3.18 6.01 25.95
CA VAL A 68 4.07 4.90 25.58
C VAL A 68 4.86 5.23 24.32
N VAL A 69 4.21 5.83 23.31
CA VAL A 69 4.88 6.27 22.07
C VAL A 69 5.96 7.30 22.38
N ASP A 70 5.64 8.36 23.13
CA ASP A 70 6.58 9.41 23.53
C ASP A 70 7.78 8.85 24.29
N TYR A 71 7.54 7.89 25.18
CA TYR A 71 8.59 7.21 25.92
C TYR A 71 9.52 6.42 25.00
N LEU A 72 8.99 5.68 24.02
CA LEU A 72 9.79 4.94 23.05
C LEU A 72 10.62 5.89 22.16
N GLU A 73 10.03 6.99 21.70
CA GLU A 73 10.73 7.99 20.90
C GLU A 73 11.85 8.66 21.68
N ALA A 74 11.63 8.99 22.96
CA ALA A 74 12.65 9.54 23.85
C ALA A 74 13.84 8.58 24.09
N GLN A 75 13.61 7.27 23.99
CA GLN A 75 14.67 6.25 24.06
C GLN A 75 15.44 6.08 22.74
N GLY A 76 15.15 6.89 21.72
CA GLY A 76 15.82 6.83 20.43
C GLY A 76 15.23 5.78 19.48
N ALA A 77 14.04 5.23 19.76
CA ALA A 77 13.30 4.42 18.81
C ALA A 77 12.70 5.30 17.70
N ARG A 78 13.57 5.91 16.89
CA ARG A 78 13.16 6.63 15.69
C ARG A 78 12.65 5.65 14.66
N GLN A 79 11.61 6.06 13.95
CA GLN A 79 11.00 5.26 12.89
C GLN A 79 12.05 5.03 11.78
N SER A 80 12.41 3.77 11.55
CA SER A 80 13.27 3.37 10.44
C SER A 80 12.38 2.79 9.35
N PHE A 81 12.15 3.57 8.31
CA PHE A 81 11.38 3.13 7.16
C PHE A 81 12.31 2.49 6.14
N ILE A 82 11.91 1.33 5.62
CA ILE A 82 12.56 0.73 4.46
C ILE A 82 11.85 1.32 3.23
N PRO A 83 12.52 2.16 2.43
CA PRO A 83 11.87 2.89 1.32
C PRO A 83 11.12 1.96 0.36
N ASP A 84 11.68 0.79 0.06
CA ASP A 84 11.07 -0.21 -0.84
C ASP A 84 9.69 -0.72 -0.35
N LEU A 85 9.49 -0.81 0.98
CA LEU A 85 8.22 -1.25 1.56
C LEU A 85 7.19 -0.11 1.61
N VAL A 86 7.65 1.13 1.81
CA VAL A 86 6.79 2.33 1.75
C VAL A 86 6.30 2.55 0.32
N GLN A 87 7.18 2.34 -0.65
CA GLN A 87 6.84 2.43 -2.06
C GLN A 87 5.77 1.42 -2.46
N THR A 88 5.64 0.25 -1.82
CA THR A 88 4.66 -0.78 -2.25
C THR A 88 3.19 -0.33 -2.08
N GLN A 89 2.89 0.59 -1.14
CA GLN A 89 1.54 1.16 -0.99
C GLN A 89 1.26 2.35 -1.92
N THR A 90 2.32 3.07 -2.33
CA THR A 90 2.27 4.14 -3.34
C THR A 90 2.63 3.67 -4.76
N ALA A 91 3.00 2.40 -4.94
CA ALA A 91 3.45 1.80 -6.19
C ALA A 91 2.33 1.58 -7.20
N SER A 92 1.09 1.94 -6.85
CA SER A 92 0.06 2.25 -7.84
C SER A 92 0.34 3.52 -8.64
N LYS A 93 1.39 4.31 -8.30
CA LYS A 93 1.80 5.51 -9.05
C LYS A 93 3.17 5.45 -9.74
N ARG A 94 4.03 4.46 -9.42
CA ARG A 94 5.42 4.38 -9.94
C ARG A 94 5.73 3.11 -10.73
N GLY A 95 4.80 2.16 -10.80
CA GLY A 95 5.08 0.85 -11.36
C GLY A 95 5.19 0.80 -12.89
N ALA A 96 4.63 1.74 -13.65
CA ALA A 96 4.45 1.51 -15.08
C ALA A 96 5.69 1.81 -15.94
N LYS A 97 6.50 2.83 -15.59
CA LYS A 97 7.73 3.20 -16.33
C LYS A 97 8.80 2.10 -16.27
N ASP A 98 8.90 1.39 -15.14
CA ASP A 98 9.76 0.21 -14.98
C ASP A 98 9.17 -1.08 -15.60
N ARG A 99 7.86 -1.12 -15.90
CA ARG A 99 7.19 -2.30 -16.44
C ARG A 99 7.25 -2.42 -17.96
N ASP A 100 7.41 -1.30 -18.68
CA ASP A 100 7.53 -1.30 -20.15
C ASP A 100 8.34 -0.09 -20.65
N GLU A 101 9.42 -0.36 -21.40
CA GLU A 101 10.33 0.66 -21.97
C GLU A 101 9.63 1.70 -22.85
N LEU A 102 8.48 1.34 -23.46
CA LEU A 102 7.70 2.21 -24.33
C LEU A 102 6.59 2.96 -23.59
N TYR A 103 6.47 2.79 -22.27
CA TYR A 103 5.39 3.38 -21.49
C TYR A 103 5.35 4.90 -21.57
N ALA A 104 6.48 5.57 -21.33
CA ALA A 104 6.57 7.03 -21.39
C ALA A 104 6.16 7.59 -22.77
N GLN A 105 6.67 6.97 -23.85
CA GLN A 105 6.31 7.34 -25.22
C GLN A 105 4.82 7.09 -25.51
N ALA A 106 4.25 6.01 -24.95
CA ALA A 106 2.84 5.70 -25.08
C ALA A 106 1.96 6.74 -24.38
N VAL A 107 2.36 7.19 -23.18
CA VAL A 107 1.66 8.25 -22.43
C VAL A 107 1.68 9.55 -23.25
N GLU A 108 2.83 9.97 -23.77
CA GLU A 108 2.94 11.17 -24.60
C GLU A 108 2.00 11.12 -25.82
N VAL A 109 1.92 9.98 -26.50
CA VAL A 109 1.04 9.80 -27.66
C VAL A 109 -0.43 9.89 -27.26
N VAL A 110 -0.83 9.25 -26.15
CA VAL A 110 -2.23 9.20 -25.69
C VAL A 110 -2.69 10.56 -25.16
N LEU A 111 -1.87 11.22 -24.34
CA LEU A 111 -2.15 12.54 -23.80
C LEU A 111 -2.11 13.62 -24.89
N GLY A 112 -1.15 13.54 -25.81
CA GLY A 112 -1.04 14.48 -26.93
C GLY A 112 -2.21 14.40 -27.92
N GLN A 113 -2.74 13.20 -28.17
CA GLN A 113 -3.90 13.00 -29.06
C GLN A 113 -5.24 12.97 -28.34
N GLN A 114 -5.24 13.08 -27.00
CA GLN A 114 -6.44 13.03 -26.15
C GLN A 114 -7.35 11.82 -26.46
N ARG A 115 -6.73 10.67 -26.76
CA ARG A 115 -7.45 9.45 -27.18
C ARG A 115 -6.71 8.17 -26.77
N GLY A 116 -7.21 7.47 -25.75
CA GLY A 116 -6.64 6.19 -25.31
C GLY A 116 -7.18 4.99 -26.09
N SER A 117 -6.60 4.65 -27.26
CA SER A 117 -7.04 3.47 -28.03
C SER A 117 -5.88 2.55 -28.43
N ALA A 118 -6.08 1.22 -28.37
CA ALA A 118 -5.01 0.26 -28.63
C ALA A 118 -4.48 0.40 -30.07
N THR A 119 -5.37 0.62 -31.04
CA THR A 119 -5.01 0.84 -32.44
C THR A 119 -4.20 2.12 -32.68
N LEU A 120 -4.32 3.13 -31.80
CA LEU A 120 -3.48 4.32 -31.84
C LEU A 120 -2.05 3.95 -31.48
N LEU A 121 -1.86 3.27 -30.34
CA LEU A 121 -0.55 2.86 -29.86
C LEU A 121 0.13 1.87 -30.82
N GLN A 122 -0.63 0.95 -31.44
CA GLN A 122 -0.08 0.03 -32.44
C GLN A 122 0.55 0.75 -33.63
N ARG A 123 -0.06 1.85 -34.10
CA ARG A 123 0.46 2.62 -35.25
C ARG A 123 1.60 3.55 -34.84
N ALA A 124 1.47 4.19 -33.68
CA ALA A 124 2.45 5.18 -33.21
C ALA A 124 3.77 4.53 -32.76
N LEU A 125 3.69 3.39 -32.08
CA LEU A 125 4.86 2.73 -31.46
C LEU A 125 5.26 1.42 -32.15
N ALA A 126 4.60 1.07 -33.26
CA ALA A 126 4.81 -0.19 -33.99
C ALA A 126 4.73 -1.45 -33.10
N VAL A 127 3.87 -1.42 -32.06
CA VAL A 127 3.69 -2.53 -31.12
C VAL A 127 2.53 -3.44 -31.50
N GLY A 128 2.59 -4.71 -31.06
CA GLY A 128 1.47 -5.65 -31.20
C GLY A 128 0.26 -5.27 -30.34
N TYR A 129 -0.93 -5.77 -30.69
CA TYR A 129 -2.20 -5.43 -30.01
C TYR A 129 -2.15 -5.71 -28.50
N THR A 130 -1.62 -6.87 -28.09
CA THR A 130 -1.52 -7.25 -26.68
C THR A 130 -0.67 -6.28 -25.86
N ARG A 131 0.46 -5.81 -26.43
CA ARG A 131 1.32 -4.83 -25.75
C ARG A 131 0.65 -3.47 -25.70
N ALA A 132 0.00 -3.03 -26.77
CA ALA A 132 -0.79 -1.79 -26.79
C ALA A 132 -1.91 -1.79 -25.74
N THR A 133 -2.63 -2.90 -25.57
CA THR A 133 -3.68 -3.02 -24.54
C THR A 133 -3.08 -2.99 -23.13
N ARG A 134 -1.97 -3.71 -22.90
CA ARG A 134 -1.26 -3.67 -21.62
C ARG A 134 -0.77 -2.27 -21.26
N LEU A 135 -0.27 -1.51 -22.23
CA LEU A 135 0.13 -0.11 -22.03
C LEU A 135 -1.07 0.75 -21.59
N LEU A 136 -2.25 0.54 -22.16
CA LEU A 136 -3.48 1.25 -21.74
C LEU A 136 -4.00 0.82 -20.37
N GLU A 137 -3.86 -0.45 -20.00
CA GLU A 137 -4.19 -0.94 -18.66
C GLU A 137 -3.28 -0.32 -17.61
N LEU A 138 -1.97 -0.23 -17.90
CA LEU A 138 -1.02 0.48 -17.02
C LEU A 138 -1.37 1.97 -16.87
N MET A 139 -1.77 2.64 -17.96
CA MET A 139 -2.24 4.02 -17.89
C MET A 139 -3.55 4.18 -17.10
N GLU A 140 -4.41 3.16 -17.07
CA GLU A 140 -5.63 3.15 -16.26
C GLU A 140 -5.29 2.97 -14.77
N GLU A 141 -4.36 2.07 -14.45
CA GLU A 141 -3.82 1.89 -13.09
C GLU A 141 -3.22 3.20 -12.54
N ASP A 142 -2.47 3.91 -13.38
CA ASP A 142 -1.85 5.20 -13.03
C ASP A 142 -2.85 6.38 -13.07
N GLY A 143 -4.11 6.15 -13.47
CA GLY A 143 -5.15 7.17 -13.51
C GLY A 143 -5.04 8.18 -14.66
N LEU A 144 -4.22 7.91 -15.68
CA LEU A 144 -4.03 8.75 -16.86
C LEU A 144 -5.18 8.61 -17.87
N VAL A 145 -5.77 7.42 -17.95
CA VAL A 145 -6.93 7.13 -18.79
C VAL A 145 -8.06 6.52 -17.97
N GLY A 146 -9.29 6.80 -18.40
CA GLY A 146 -10.50 6.26 -17.78
C GLY A 146 -10.68 4.75 -18.02
N PRO A 147 -11.71 4.16 -17.38
CA PRO A 147 -11.94 2.73 -17.40
C PRO A 147 -12.29 2.21 -18.80
N TYR A 148 -12.08 0.91 -19.00
CA TYR A 148 -12.40 0.24 -20.26
C TYR A 148 -13.87 0.45 -20.68
N ASN A 149 -14.07 1.07 -21.85
CA ASN A 149 -15.39 1.39 -22.40
C ASN A 149 -15.72 0.57 -23.68
N GLY A 150 -15.41 -0.73 -23.65
CA GLY A 150 -15.71 -1.62 -24.77
C GLY A 150 -14.92 -1.28 -26.05
N SER A 151 -15.62 -1.08 -27.16
CA SER A 151 -15.00 -0.78 -28.47
C SER A 151 -14.61 0.68 -28.68
N LYS A 152 -14.95 1.56 -27.72
CA LYS A 152 -14.63 2.99 -27.80
C LYS A 152 -13.25 3.28 -27.19
N SER A 153 -12.63 4.38 -27.64
CA SER A 153 -11.42 4.91 -27.02
C SER A 153 -11.69 5.29 -25.57
N ARG A 154 -10.71 5.07 -24.70
CA ARG A 154 -10.74 5.49 -23.30
C ARG A 154 -10.61 7.01 -23.22
N ASP A 155 -11.35 7.59 -22.28
CA ASP A 155 -11.29 9.02 -21.99
C ASP A 155 -9.94 9.34 -21.34
N VAL A 156 -9.34 10.46 -21.72
CA VAL A 156 -8.05 10.90 -21.15
C VAL A 156 -8.34 11.82 -19.98
N MET A 157 -7.74 11.54 -18.82
CA MET A 157 -8.07 12.19 -17.54
C MET A 157 -7.13 13.34 -17.17
N LEU A 158 -5.97 13.41 -17.83
CA LEU A 158 -4.90 14.37 -17.57
C LEU A 158 -4.43 15.02 -18.88
N THR A 159 -3.94 16.24 -18.81
CA THR A 159 -3.27 16.89 -19.94
C THR A 159 -1.78 16.53 -19.97
N LEU A 160 -1.15 16.67 -21.13
CA LEU A 160 0.28 16.41 -21.29
C LEU A 160 1.13 17.35 -20.40
N GLU A 161 0.70 18.61 -20.25
CA GLU A 161 1.37 19.61 -19.42
C GLU A 161 1.31 19.24 -17.93
N GLU A 162 0.14 18.79 -17.44
CA GLU A 162 -0.02 18.33 -16.05
C GLU A 162 0.82 17.08 -15.75
N TRP A 163 0.92 16.16 -16.71
CA TRP A 163 1.79 14.98 -16.58
C TRP A 163 3.27 15.35 -16.51
N GLN A 164 3.73 16.23 -17.40
CA GLN A 164 5.11 16.69 -17.41
C GLN A 164 5.48 17.46 -16.14
N ALA A 165 4.55 18.26 -15.60
CA ALA A 165 4.75 18.95 -14.33
C ALA A 165 4.86 17.95 -13.15
N GLN A 166 4.12 16.84 -13.18
CA GLN A 166 4.25 15.77 -12.18
C GLN A 166 5.59 15.04 -12.29
N GLU A 167 6.04 14.71 -13.50
CA GLU A 167 7.36 14.08 -13.68
C GLU A 167 8.49 15.02 -13.24
N ALA A 168 8.43 16.31 -13.62
CA ALA A 168 9.44 17.29 -13.23
C ALA A 168 9.53 17.49 -11.71
N ALA A 169 8.39 17.56 -11.01
CA ALA A 169 8.37 17.68 -9.55
C ALA A 169 8.94 16.43 -8.86
N ILE A 170 8.72 15.24 -9.43
CA ILE A 170 9.27 13.98 -8.92
C ILE A 170 10.79 13.91 -9.13
N ASP A 171 11.27 14.32 -10.31
CA ASP A 171 12.71 14.34 -10.60
C ASP A 171 13.45 15.35 -9.71
N GLU A 172 12.84 16.50 -9.44
CA GLU A 172 13.38 17.54 -8.54
C GLU A 172 13.45 17.07 -7.07
N GLU A 173 12.45 16.31 -6.60
CA GLU A 173 12.50 15.65 -5.27
C GLU A 173 13.63 14.60 -5.20
N LEU A 174 13.81 13.79 -6.25
CA LEU A 174 14.86 12.76 -6.30
C LEU A 174 16.28 13.36 -6.37
N GLU A 175 16.46 14.46 -7.11
CA GLU A 175 17.72 15.21 -7.12
C GLU A 175 18.02 15.83 -5.76
N SER A 176 17.00 16.29 -5.02
CA SER A 176 17.17 16.84 -3.68
C SER A 176 17.59 15.78 -2.64
N ASP A 177 17.06 14.56 -2.75
CA ASP A 177 17.45 13.42 -1.90
C ASP A 177 18.84 12.89 -2.26
N ALA A 178 19.24 12.94 -3.53
CA ALA A 178 20.58 12.54 -3.98
C ALA A 178 21.67 13.59 -3.65
N ALA A 179 21.30 14.88 -3.58
CA ALA A 179 22.22 15.98 -3.29
C ALA A 179 22.52 16.17 -1.79
N ASN A 180 21.83 15.46 -0.90
CA ASN A 180 22.15 15.42 0.53
C ASN A 180 22.68 14.02 0.92
N PRO A 181 23.93 13.66 0.53
CA PRO A 181 24.55 12.48 1.06
C PRO A 181 24.75 12.71 2.54
N LEU A 182 23.94 12.05 3.38
CA LEU A 182 24.15 11.98 4.82
C LEU A 182 25.64 11.81 5.10
N ASP A 183 26.20 12.77 5.84
CA ASP A 183 27.57 12.75 6.34
C ASP A 183 27.95 11.33 6.76
N PRO A 184 29.08 10.77 6.28
CA PRO A 184 29.63 9.61 6.94
C PRO A 184 30.00 10.09 8.35
N VAL A 185 29.27 9.65 9.37
CA VAL A 185 29.69 9.85 10.75
C VAL A 185 30.97 9.03 10.93
N GLY A 186 32.07 9.69 10.59
CA GLY A 186 33.42 9.21 10.68
C GLY A 186 33.87 9.17 12.13
N ALA A 187 34.84 8.29 12.32
CA ALA A 187 35.89 8.36 13.32
C ALA A 187 35.43 8.47 14.77
N ARG A 188 35.38 7.30 15.44
CA ARG A 188 35.65 7.25 16.88
C ARG A 188 37.11 7.69 17.08
N PRO A 189 37.40 8.77 17.84
CA PRO A 189 38.72 9.01 18.34
C PRO A 189 38.92 8.21 19.63
N ASP A 190 39.92 7.34 19.58
CA ASP A 190 40.85 7.02 20.67
C ASP A 190 40.33 6.24 21.89
N ASP A 191 40.61 4.93 21.82
CA ASP A 191 41.19 4.17 22.94
C ASP A 191 42.30 4.98 23.63
N GLU A 192 42.02 5.56 24.80
CA GLU A 192 43.08 5.74 25.81
C GLU A 192 42.50 6.07 27.20
N ARG A 193 43.00 5.32 28.19
CA ARG A 193 42.98 5.57 29.66
C ARG A 193 41.81 5.01 30.46
N ALA A 194 41.96 3.74 30.81
CA ALA A 194 41.65 3.24 32.15
C ALA A 194 42.75 2.30 32.64
N GLN A 195 43.88 2.89 33.07
CA GLN A 195 44.73 2.33 34.14
C GLN A 195 44.82 3.40 35.22
N GLY A 196 44.44 3.02 36.44
CA GLY A 196 44.39 3.87 37.63
C GLY A 196 43.47 3.25 38.67
#